data_AF-A0A0K0L834-F1
#
_entry.id   AF-A0A0K0L834-F1
#
_cell.length_a   1.000
_cell.length_b   1.000
_cell.length_c   1.000
_cell.angle_alpha   90.00
_cell.angle_beta   90.00
_cell.angle_gamma   90.00
#
_symmetry.space_group_name_H-M   'P 1'
#
loop_
_entity.id
_entity.type
_entity.pdbx_description
1 polymer ?
#
loop_
_entity_poly.entity_id
_entity_poly.type
_entity_poly.pdbx_seq_one_letter_code
_entity_poly.pdbx_strand_id
1 'polypeptide(L)'
;VLIQGLAGGLTAVYVKVHHAAVDGVMAAETLAALLDLSPEPRDLPADETAPARAPGTASMLGTGLLRAALHPVRSAVSAARTVPYLDEIPGLSSVPGVGLVASVLQGALGRSELPRAPRASAPPTPFNRPIGRRRSVACGELPLDEIKEIRRALGGSVNDVVMALCATALRQWLDKRGDLPETPLVAAVPVSLRRRAGAEAVPGNQVSIMTAPLATHVPDPAERYDLVRRDMDLAKRRFTGTSGGWVRDMSGLLPPPIAGAVTRLALQAAPAVSLRPVNLIISNV
;
A
#
# COMPACT_ATOMS: atom_id res chain seq x y z
N VAL A 1 20.24 1.18 -14.58
CA VAL A 1 20.36 1.98 -15.83
C VAL A 1 20.99 3.30 -15.47
N LEU A 2 22.05 3.71 -16.18
CA LEU A 2 22.68 5.02 -15.97
C LEU A 2 22.13 6.01 -16.99
N ILE A 3 21.74 7.19 -16.54
CA ILE A 3 21.18 8.27 -17.36
C ILE A 3 22.17 9.43 -17.28
N GLN A 4 22.86 9.72 -18.38
CA GLN A 4 23.86 10.76 -18.48
C GLN A 4 23.32 11.99 -19.21
N GLY A 5 24.05 13.11 -19.14
CA GLY A 5 23.72 14.34 -19.88
C GLY A 5 22.56 15.14 -19.26
N LEU A 6 22.33 14.99 -17.95
CA LEU A 6 21.39 15.84 -17.24
C LEU A 6 21.98 17.25 -17.07
N ALA A 7 21.09 18.23 -16.90
CA ALA A 7 21.50 19.62 -16.67
C ALA A 7 22.51 19.74 -15.51
N GLY A 8 23.50 20.62 -15.67
CA GLY A 8 24.57 20.77 -14.68
C GLY A 8 25.62 19.65 -14.70
N GLY A 9 25.67 18.83 -15.75
CA GLY A 9 26.60 17.69 -15.85
C GLY A 9 26.22 16.52 -14.94
N LEU A 10 24.99 16.51 -14.43
CA LEU A 10 24.51 15.48 -13.52
C LEU A 10 24.28 14.15 -14.26
N THR A 11 24.34 13.07 -13.47
CA THR A 11 24.05 11.71 -13.92
C THR A 11 23.06 11.08 -12.93
N ALA A 12 22.06 10.36 -13.42
CA ALA A 12 21.10 9.64 -12.58
C ALA A 12 21.26 8.13 -12.71
N VAL A 13 21.06 7.41 -11.61
CA VAL A 13 20.99 5.96 -11.57
C VAL A 13 19.53 5.55 -11.42
N TYR A 14 18.98 4.87 -12.42
CA TYR A 14 17.67 4.25 -12.34
C TYR A 14 17.80 2.79 -11.90
N VAL A 15 17.19 2.48 -10.75
CA VAL A 15 17.15 1.15 -10.16
C VAL A 15 15.72 0.62 -10.25
N LYS A 16 15.56 -0.62 -10.72
CA LYS A 16 14.28 -1.32 -10.76
C LYS A 16 14.40 -2.59 -9.95
N VAL A 17 13.60 -2.70 -8.89
CA VAL A 17 13.58 -3.87 -8.00
C VAL A 17 12.15 -4.41 -7.90
N HIS A 18 12.01 -5.72 -7.75
CA HIS A 18 10.71 -6.35 -7.52
C HIS A 18 10.27 -6.11 -6.06
N HIS A 19 9.01 -5.74 -5.82
CA HIS A 19 8.48 -5.51 -4.46
C HIS A 19 8.48 -6.73 -3.53
N ALA A 20 8.81 -7.92 -4.06
CA ALA A 20 9.03 -9.10 -3.23
C ALA A 20 10.39 -9.07 -2.52
N ALA A 21 11.36 -8.35 -3.07
CA ALA A 21 12.71 -8.22 -2.52
C ALA A 21 12.85 -6.98 -1.63
N VAL A 22 12.20 -5.87 -1.99
CA VAL A 22 12.41 -4.57 -1.33
C VAL A 22 11.08 -3.82 -1.15
N ASP A 23 10.86 -3.31 0.06
CA ASP A 23 9.79 -2.35 0.38
C ASP A 23 10.31 -0.89 0.37
N GLY A 24 9.43 0.11 0.46
CA GLY A 24 9.85 1.52 0.33
C GLY A 24 10.91 1.95 1.37
N VAL A 25 10.83 1.42 2.59
CA VAL A 25 11.80 1.71 3.66
C VAL A 25 13.10 0.96 3.40
N MET A 26 13.03 -0.34 3.07
CA MET A 26 14.21 -1.13 2.70
C MET A 26 14.91 -0.57 1.47
N ALA A 27 14.19 0.05 0.53
CA ALA A 27 14.79 0.68 -0.64
C ALA A 27 15.66 1.85 -0.21
N ALA A 28 15.15 2.72 0.67
CA ALA A 28 15.90 3.84 1.23
C ALA A 28 17.10 3.35 2.08
N GLU A 29 16.91 2.34 2.93
CA GLU A 29 18.00 1.74 3.72
C GLU A 29 19.06 1.09 2.84
N THR A 30 18.65 0.38 1.78
CA THR A 30 19.57 -0.23 0.80
C THR A 30 20.34 0.85 0.04
N LEU A 31 19.66 1.93 -0.37
CA LEU A 31 20.32 3.06 -1.03
C LEU A 31 21.30 3.76 -0.09
N ALA A 32 20.95 3.97 1.18
CA ALA A 32 21.83 4.54 2.19
C ALA A 32 23.01 3.62 2.55
N ALA A 33 22.84 2.30 2.39
CA ALA A 33 23.93 1.35 2.54
C ALA A 33 24.85 1.31 1.30
N LEU A 34 24.30 1.52 0.11
CA LEU A 34 25.05 1.47 -1.16
C LEU A 34 25.70 2.82 -1.53
N LEU A 35 25.16 3.94 -1.04
CA LEU A 35 25.59 5.29 -1.39
C LEU A 35 26.12 6.02 -0.16
N ASP A 36 27.16 6.81 -0.35
CA ASP A 36 27.66 7.72 0.67
C ASP A 36 26.84 9.03 0.66
N LEU A 37 26.59 9.57 1.86
CA LEU A 37 25.85 10.83 2.04
C LEU A 37 26.71 12.06 1.75
N SER A 38 28.03 11.88 1.66
CA SER A 38 29.00 12.90 1.28
C SER A 38 29.82 12.43 0.07
N PRO A 39 30.49 13.35 -0.62
CA PRO A 39 31.44 12.99 -1.68
C PRO A 39 32.67 12.22 -1.18
N GLU A 40 32.93 12.28 0.12
CA GLU A 40 34.05 11.59 0.77
C GLU A 40 33.64 10.14 1.08
N PRO A 41 34.34 9.14 0.51
CA PRO A 41 34.02 7.74 0.75
C PRO A 41 34.13 7.42 2.24
N ARG A 42 33.12 6.73 2.79
CA ARG A 42 33.21 6.21 4.15
C ARG A 42 34.10 4.98 4.18
N ASP A 43 34.89 4.85 5.24
CA ASP A 43 35.69 3.64 5.45
C ASP A 43 34.74 2.48 5.79
N LEU A 44 34.77 1.43 4.98
CA LEU A 44 33.94 0.26 5.12
C LEU A 44 34.81 -0.92 5.54
N PRO A 45 34.46 -1.63 6.64
CA PRO A 45 35.17 -2.85 6.99
C PRO A 45 35.07 -3.85 5.84
N ALA A 46 36.12 -4.66 5.65
CA ALA A 46 36.10 -5.72 4.67
C ALA A 46 34.89 -6.63 4.91
N ASP A 47 34.17 -6.96 3.84
CA ASP A 47 33.08 -7.93 3.92
C ASP A 47 33.67 -9.33 4.11
N GLU A 48 33.78 -9.75 5.36
CA GLU A 48 34.21 -11.10 5.74
C GLU A 48 33.06 -12.12 5.68
N THR A 49 31.86 -11.71 5.27
CA THR A 49 30.74 -12.64 5.20
C THR A 49 30.98 -13.68 4.11
N ALA A 50 30.95 -14.96 4.51
CA ALA A 50 31.08 -16.05 3.57
C ALA A 50 29.91 -16.00 2.56
N PRO A 51 30.17 -16.13 1.25
CA PRO A 51 29.12 -16.08 0.25
C PRO A 51 28.08 -17.16 0.54
N ALA A 52 26.81 -16.75 0.66
CA ALA A 52 25.71 -17.68 0.82
C ALA A 52 25.63 -18.59 -0.40
N ARG A 53 25.80 -19.90 -0.21
CA ARG A 53 25.63 -20.87 -1.30
C ARG A 53 24.16 -20.99 -1.64
N ALA A 54 23.85 -20.94 -2.93
CA ALA A 54 22.51 -21.23 -3.41
C ALA A 54 22.09 -22.65 -2.96
N PRO A 55 20.83 -22.84 -2.55
CA PRO A 55 20.34 -24.16 -2.17
C PRO A 55 20.46 -25.13 -3.35
N GLY A 56 20.92 -26.35 -3.08
CA GLY A 56 21.02 -27.39 -4.11
C GLY A 56 19.65 -27.82 -4.65
N THR A 57 19.61 -28.32 -5.88
CA THR A 57 18.35 -28.71 -6.57
C THR A 57 17.51 -29.70 -5.78
N ALA A 58 18.12 -30.70 -5.13
CA ALA A 58 17.40 -31.66 -4.30
C ALA A 58 16.76 -31.01 -3.06
N SER A 59 17.47 -30.07 -2.43
CA SER A 59 16.93 -29.28 -1.30
C SER A 59 15.77 -28.40 -1.74
N MET A 60 15.89 -27.76 -2.91
CA MET A 60 14.81 -26.96 -3.49
C MET A 60 13.57 -27.82 -3.81
N LEU A 61 13.77 -29.01 -4.40
CA LEU A 61 12.69 -29.94 -4.71
C LEU A 61 12.00 -30.45 -3.44
N GLY A 62 12.77 -30.90 -2.45
CA GLY A 62 12.24 -31.36 -1.17
C GLY A 62 11.47 -30.27 -0.43
N THR A 63 12.03 -29.05 -0.40
CA THR A 63 11.35 -27.87 0.17
C THR A 63 10.06 -27.55 -0.60
N GLY A 64 10.08 -27.64 -1.92
CA GLY A 64 8.91 -27.43 -2.78
C GLY A 64 7.80 -28.44 -2.49
N LEU A 65 8.13 -29.73 -2.43
CA LEU A 65 7.18 -30.82 -2.11
C LEU A 65 6.60 -30.65 -0.71
N LEU A 66 7.43 -30.37 0.30
CA LEU A 66 6.97 -30.10 1.66
C LEU A 66 6.02 -28.89 1.70
N ARG A 67 6.36 -27.82 0.98
CA ARG A 67 5.50 -26.62 0.90
C ARG A 67 4.17 -26.90 0.21
N ALA A 68 4.16 -27.74 -0.84
CA ALA A 68 2.95 -28.17 -1.52
C ALA A 68 2.08 -29.05 -0.61
N ALA A 69 2.67 -30.03 0.09
CA ALA A 69 1.96 -30.90 1.02
C ALA A 69 1.34 -30.13 2.20
N LEU A 70 2.05 -29.12 2.72
CA LEU A 70 1.55 -28.25 3.79
C LEU A 70 0.64 -27.13 3.30
N HIS A 71 0.45 -26.98 1.99
CA HIS A 71 -0.33 -25.87 1.42
C HIS A 71 -1.79 -25.85 1.89
N PRO A 72 -2.53 -26.98 1.94
CA PRO A 72 -3.92 -26.97 2.41
C PRO A 72 -4.04 -26.47 3.85
N VAL A 73 -3.14 -26.91 4.73
CA VAL A 73 -3.11 -26.48 6.15
C VAL A 73 -2.77 -24.99 6.23
N ARG A 74 -1.74 -24.53 5.50
CA ARG A 74 -1.37 -23.10 5.47
C ARG A 74 -2.47 -22.22 4.89
N SER A 75 -3.18 -22.70 3.89
CA SER A 75 -4.32 -22.01 3.28
C SER A 75 -5.48 -21.91 4.26
N ALA A 76 -5.81 -23.00 4.95
CA ALA A 76 -6.86 -23.01 5.98
C ALA A 76 -6.54 -22.06 7.14
N VAL A 77 -5.28 -22.07 7.62
CA VAL A 77 -4.81 -21.13 8.65
C VAL A 77 -4.86 -19.69 8.15
N SER A 78 -4.43 -19.43 6.92
CA SER A 78 -4.47 -18.08 6.33
C SER A 78 -5.90 -17.60 6.12
N ALA A 79 -6.80 -18.48 5.68
CA ALA A 79 -8.22 -18.19 5.54
C ALA A 79 -8.83 -17.85 6.90
N ALA A 80 -8.63 -18.69 7.92
CA ALA A 80 -9.12 -18.45 9.28
C ALA A 80 -8.62 -17.11 9.86
N ARG A 81 -7.37 -16.73 9.56
CA ARG A 81 -6.81 -15.42 9.96
C ARG A 81 -7.35 -14.24 9.17
N THR A 82 -7.75 -14.45 7.92
CA THR A 82 -8.23 -13.40 7.01
C THR A 82 -9.74 -13.17 7.13
N VAL A 83 -10.51 -14.21 7.48
CA VAL A 83 -11.98 -14.17 7.60
C VAL A 83 -12.51 -13.00 8.46
N PRO A 84 -11.91 -12.66 9.61
CA PRO A 84 -12.35 -11.50 10.41
C PRO A 84 -12.12 -10.14 9.74
N TYR A 85 -11.34 -10.07 8.65
CA TYR A 85 -10.93 -8.84 7.97
C TYR A 85 -11.44 -8.76 6.52
N LEU A 86 -12.41 -9.60 6.14
CA LEU A 86 -12.94 -9.64 4.77
C LEU A 86 -13.57 -8.30 4.34
N ASP A 87 -14.05 -7.50 5.29
CA ASP A 87 -14.59 -6.17 5.06
C ASP A 87 -13.51 -5.09 4.84
N GLU A 88 -12.25 -5.40 5.14
CA GLU A 88 -11.11 -4.52 4.85
C GLU A 88 -10.51 -4.77 3.48
N ILE A 89 -10.75 -5.96 2.90
CA ILE A 89 -10.24 -6.33 1.58
C ILE A 89 -10.94 -5.45 0.53
N PRO A 90 -10.20 -4.59 -0.19
CA PRO A 90 -10.78 -3.71 -1.18
C PRO A 90 -11.53 -4.52 -2.26
N GLY A 91 -12.81 -4.20 -2.49
CA GLY A 91 -13.67 -4.88 -3.44
C GLY A 91 -14.47 -6.06 -2.87
N LEU A 92 -14.03 -6.67 -1.77
CA LEU A 92 -14.84 -7.69 -1.07
C LEU A 92 -15.82 -7.05 -0.08
N SER A 93 -15.45 -5.87 0.45
CA SER A 93 -16.32 -5.04 1.30
C SER A 93 -17.62 -4.59 0.62
N SER A 94 -17.65 -4.54 -0.71
CA SER A 94 -18.83 -4.22 -1.51
C SER A 94 -19.76 -5.42 -1.76
N VAL A 95 -19.37 -6.64 -1.36
CA VAL A 95 -20.20 -7.83 -1.54
C VAL A 95 -21.27 -7.92 -0.43
N PRO A 96 -22.57 -8.09 -0.77
CA PRO A 96 -23.63 -8.24 0.22
C PRO A 96 -23.34 -9.38 1.22
N GLY A 97 -23.49 -9.11 2.52
CA GLY A 97 -23.32 -10.09 3.59
C GLY A 97 -21.91 -10.23 4.16
N VAL A 98 -20.85 -9.82 3.44
CA VAL A 98 -19.46 -9.93 3.92
C VAL A 98 -19.24 -9.16 5.23
N GLY A 99 -19.71 -7.91 5.29
CA GLY A 99 -19.57 -7.10 6.50
C GLY A 99 -20.35 -7.66 7.71
N LEU A 100 -21.45 -8.38 7.47
CA LEU A 100 -22.23 -9.03 8.53
C LEU A 100 -21.44 -10.22 9.09
N VAL A 101 -20.95 -11.10 8.22
CA VAL A 101 -20.12 -12.26 8.61
C VAL A 101 -18.88 -11.81 9.36
N ALA A 102 -18.17 -10.79 8.86
CA ALA A 102 -17.00 -10.22 9.51
C ALA A 102 -17.36 -9.68 10.91
N SER A 103 -18.43 -8.90 11.04
CA SER A 103 -18.86 -8.32 12.33
C SER A 103 -19.25 -9.36 13.38
N VAL A 104 -19.97 -10.42 12.99
CA VAL A 104 -20.37 -11.51 13.90
C VAL A 104 -19.14 -12.24 14.42
N LEU A 105 -18.17 -12.51 13.55
CA LEU A 105 -16.93 -13.20 13.93
C LEU A 105 -16.01 -12.31 14.76
N GLN A 106 -15.92 -11.02 14.46
CA GLN A 106 -15.19 -10.06 15.30
C GLN A 106 -15.79 -9.99 16.72
N GLY A 107 -17.12 -9.95 16.82
CA GLY A 107 -17.85 -9.98 18.10
C GLY A 107 -17.62 -11.28 18.87
N ALA A 108 -17.67 -12.43 18.21
CA ALA A 108 -17.37 -13.73 18.82
C ALA A 108 -15.91 -13.86 19.31
N LEU A 109 -14.98 -13.16 18.66
CA LEU A 109 -13.57 -13.10 19.04
C LEU A 109 -13.26 -12.05 20.12
N GLY A 110 -14.27 -11.39 20.68
CA GLY A 110 -14.09 -10.37 21.74
C GLY A 110 -13.30 -9.15 21.28
N ARG A 111 -13.25 -8.88 19.96
CA ARG A 111 -12.57 -7.72 19.42
C ARG A 111 -13.50 -6.53 19.45
N SER A 112 -13.03 -5.41 20.02
CA SER A 112 -13.76 -4.14 20.04
C SER A 112 -14.31 -3.83 18.66
N GLU A 113 -15.57 -3.39 18.56
CA GLU A 113 -16.21 -3.01 17.31
C GLU A 113 -15.31 -2.07 16.51
N LEU A 114 -14.61 -2.64 15.52
CA LEU A 114 -13.89 -1.83 14.57
C LEU A 114 -14.95 -0.99 13.88
N PRO A 115 -14.77 0.34 13.78
CA PRO A 115 -15.73 1.17 13.07
C PRO A 115 -15.98 0.56 11.68
N ARG A 116 -17.20 0.59 11.12
CA ARG A 116 -17.49 -0.08 9.83
C ARG A 116 -16.68 0.46 8.66
N ALA A 117 -15.91 -0.38 7.96
CA ALA A 117 -15.21 -0.01 6.72
C ALA A 117 -16.13 0.83 5.81
N PRO A 118 -15.66 1.94 5.21
CA PRO A 118 -16.53 2.80 4.43
C PRO A 118 -17.06 1.95 3.27
N ARG A 119 -18.39 1.78 3.22
CA ARG A 119 -19.09 1.13 2.12
C ARG A 119 -19.02 2.06 0.90
N ALA A 120 -17.86 2.15 0.29
CA ALA A 120 -17.67 2.92 -0.93
C ALA A 120 -16.94 2.02 -1.92
N SER A 121 -17.72 1.38 -2.79
CA SER A 121 -17.17 1.05 -4.11
C SER A 121 -16.71 2.37 -4.70
N ALA A 122 -15.45 2.46 -5.11
CA ALA A 122 -14.87 3.70 -5.56
C ALA A 122 -15.69 4.25 -6.75
N PRO A 123 -16.05 5.56 -6.75
CA PRO A 123 -16.86 6.12 -7.82
C PRO A 123 -16.17 5.93 -9.18
N PRO A 124 -16.91 5.74 -10.29
CA PRO A 124 -16.32 5.73 -11.62
C PRO A 124 -15.59 7.05 -11.86
N THR A 125 -14.30 6.98 -12.14
CA THR A 125 -13.50 8.12 -12.60
C THR A 125 -12.62 7.72 -13.77
N PRO A 126 -12.03 8.69 -14.50
CA PRO A 126 -10.99 8.42 -15.47
C PRO A 126 -9.83 7.54 -14.97
N PHE A 127 -9.58 7.50 -13.66
CA PHE A 127 -8.52 6.71 -13.03
C PHE A 127 -8.82 5.21 -12.97
N ASN A 128 -10.08 4.80 -13.11
CA ASN A 128 -10.50 3.39 -13.04
C ASN A 128 -10.49 2.66 -14.39
N ARG A 129 -9.97 3.31 -15.45
CA ARG A 129 -9.87 2.70 -16.78
C ARG A 129 -8.73 1.67 -16.83
N PRO A 130 -8.78 0.67 -17.73
CA PRO A 130 -7.69 -0.28 -17.92
C PRO A 130 -6.35 0.43 -18.14
N ILE A 131 -5.33 0.01 -17.39
CA ILE A 131 -3.99 0.61 -17.46
C ILE A 131 -3.32 0.19 -18.78
N GLY A 132 -3.17 1.16 -19.69
CA GLY A 132 -2.50 0.95 -20.98
C GLY A 132 -0.96 0.93 -20.88
N ARG A 133 -0.27 1.03 -22.02
CA ARG A 133 1.21 1.07 -22.08
C ARG A 133 1.80 2.46 -21.85
N ARG A 134 1.03 3.52 -22.09
CA ARG A 134 1.47 4.90 -21.92
C ARG A 134 1.67 5.22 -20.44
N ARG A 135 2.74 5.94 -20.11
CA ARG A 135 3.06 6.45 -18.77
C ARG A 135 3.25 7.95 -18.88
N SER A 136 2.72 8.69 -17.91
CA SER A 136 2.97 10.11 -17.74
C SER A 136 3.50 10.32 -16.34
N VAL A 137 4.53 11.15 -16.21
CA VAL A 137 5.13 11.52 -14.94
C VAL A 137 5.11 13.04 -14.85
N ALA A 138 4.71 13.56 -13.71
CA ALA A 138 4.79 14.97 -13.38
C ALA A 138 5.48 15.09 -12.02
N CYS A 139 6.36 16.08 -11.89
CA CYS A 139 7.08 16.37 -10.67
C CYS A 139 6.71 17.78 -10.22
N GLY A 140 6.71 18.00 -8.91
CA GLY A 140 6.51 19.30 -8.28
C GLY A 140 7.21 19.32 -6.94
N GLU A 141 7.57 20.50 -6.47
CA GLU A 141 8.26 20.72 -5.21
C GLU A 141 7.41 21.60 -4.31
N LEU A 142 7.40 21.29 -3.01
CA LEU A 142 6.69 22.04 -1.98
C LEU A 142 7.62 22.19 -0.78
N PRO A 143 7.79 23.40 -0.23
CA PRO A 143 8.64 23.60 0.95
C PRO A 143 8.10 22.82 2.15
N LEU A 144 8.92 21.91 2.70
CA LEU A 144 8.51 21.08 3.84
C LEU A 144 8.16 21.92 5.08
N ASP A 145 8.79 23.09 5.23
CA ASP A 145 8.52 23.97 6.36
C ASP A 145 7.14 24.61 6.28
N GLU A 146 6.66 24.99 5.10
CA GLU A 146 5.28 25.43 4.88
C GLU A 146 4.28 24.31 5.22
N ILE A 147 4.57 23.07 4.81
CA ILE A 147 3.73 21.91 5.15
C ILE A 147 3.67 21.69 6.67
N LYS A 148 4.79 21.86 7.37
CA LYS A 148 4.85 21.77 8.84
C LYS A 148 4.10 22.93 9.50
N GLU A 149 4.13 24.13 8.93
CA GLU A 149 3.36 25.28 9.41
C GLU A 149 1.85 25.04 9.30
N ILE A 150 1.39 24.56 8.14
CA ILE A 150 -0.02 24.19 7.94
C ILE A 150 -0.44 23.13 8.96
N ARG A 151 0.39 22.09 9.15
CA ARG A 151 0.14 21.05 10.17
C ARG A 151 0.03 21.66 11.58
N ARG A 152 0.91 22.61 11.93
CA ARG A 152 0.89 23.27 13.25
C ARG A 152 -0.37 24.10 13.45
N ALA A 153 -0.82 24.81 12.41
CA ALA A 153 -2.00 25.66 12.47
C ALA A 153 -3.31 24.88 12.51
N LEU A 154 -3.42 23.80 11.71
CA LEU A 154 -4.67 23.04 11.53
C LEU A 154 -4.71 21.75 12.36
N GLY A 155 -3.62 21.38 13.03
CA GLY A 155 -3.47 20.10 13.74
C GLY A 155 -3.31 18.90 12.79
N GLY A 156 -3.11 17.70 13.35
CA GLY A 156 -2.89 16.48 12.57
C GLY A 156 -1.41 16.22 12.21
N SER A 157 -1.19 15.40 11.18
CA SER A 157 0.14 14.96 10.72
C SER A 157 0.52 15.57 9.37
N VAL A 158 1.81 15.51 9.02
CA VAL A 158 2.31 15.92 7.68
C VAL A 158 1.56 15.17 6.58
N ASN A 159 1.30 13.88 6.79
CA ASN A 159 0.56 13.04 5.86
C ASN A 159 -0.86 13.57 5.63
N ASP A 160 -1.52 14.10 6.66
CA ASP A 160 -2.90 14.60 6.52
C ASP A 160 -2.93 15.88 5.65
N VAL A 161 -1.91 16.73 5.78
CA VAL A 161 -1.71 17.89 4.88
C VAL A 161 -1.47 17.43 3.44
N VAL A 162 -0.57 16.47 3.22
CA VAL A 162 -0.30 15.92 1.88
C VAL A 162 -1.57 15.30 1.27
N MET A 163 -2.33 14.53 2.05
CA MET A 163 -3.59 13.94 1.60
C MET A 163 -4.62 15.00 1.23
N ALA A 164 -4.75 16.08 2.01
CA ALA A 164 -5.66 17.18 1.71
C ALA A 164 -5.25 17.97 0.45
N LEU A 165 -3.94 18.15 0.22
CA LEU A 165 -3.41 18.74 -1.02
C LEU A 165 -3.72 17.86 -2.22
N CYS A 166 -3.50 16.54 -2.13
CA CYS A 166 -3.87 15.59 -3.17
C CYS A 166 -5.38 15.62 -3.45
N ALA A 167 -6.22 15.63 -2.41
CA ALA A 167 -7.68 15.74 -2.54
C ALA A 167 -8.07 17.01 -3.31
N THR A 168 -7.41 18.12 -2.99
CA THR A 168 -7.66 19.43 -3.63
C THR A 168 -7.25 19.43 -5.10
N ALA A 169 -6.05 18.94 -5.42
CA ALA A 169 -5.57 18.86 -6.79
C ALA A 169 -6.45 17.94 -7.65
N LEU A 170 -6.84 16.78 -7.10
CA LEU A 170 -7.71 15.82 -7.79
C LEU A 170 -9.11 16.37 -8.00
N ARG A 171 -9.69 17.06 -7.01
CA ARG A 171 -10.98 17.75 -7.17
C ARG A 171 -10.89 18.74 -8.32
N GLN A 172 -9.94 19.66 -8.29
CA GLN A 172 -9.78 20.68 -9.34
C GLN A 172 -9.58 20.06 -10.73
N TRP A 173 -8.82 18.96 -10.81
CA TRP A 173 -8.58 18.27 -12.08
C TRP A 173 -9.83 17.58 -12.63
N LEU A 174 -10.61 16.91 -11.76
CA LEU A 174 -11.85 16.25 -12.14
C LEU A 174 -12.95 17.26 -12.49
N ASP A 175 -13.06 18.35 -11.71
CA ASP A 175 -14.03 19.43 -11.90
C ASP A 175 -13.83 20.13 -13.25
N LYS A 176 -12.58 20.47 -13.60
CA LYS A 176 -12.22 21.02 -14.92
C LYS A 176 -12.62 20.13 -16.10
N ARG A 177 -12.87 18.85 -15.87
CA ARG A 177 -13.25 17.86 -16.89
C ARG A 177 -14.73 17.50 -16.87
N GLY A 178 -15.50 18.03 -15.91
CA GLY A 178 -16.88 17.60 -15.67
C GLY A 178 -16.99 16.16 -15.16
N ASP A 179 -15.90 15.61 -14.60
CA ASP A 179 -15.80 14.22 -14.13
C ASP A 179 -15.79 14.13 -12.59
N LEU A 180 -16.11 15.21 -11.87
CA LEU A 180 -16.09 15.25 -10.41
C LEU A 180 -17.27 14.45 -9.82
N PRO A 181 -17.02 13.38 -9.03
CA PRO A 181 -18.09 12.63 -8.40
C PRO A 181 -18.71 13.37 -7.19
N GLU A 182 -19.98 13.08 -6.93
CA GLU A 182 -20.72 13.51 -5.72
C GLU A 182 -20.23 12.83 -4.43
N THR A 183 -19.52 11.71 -4.57
CA THR A 183 -18.99 10.90 -3.45
C THR A 183 -17.47 11.01 -3.36
N PRO A 184 -16.87 10.75 -2.18
CA PRO A 184 -15.41 10.78 -2.03
C PRO A 184 -14.74 9.75 -2.94
N LEU A 185 -13.55 10.09 -3.44
CA LEU A 185 -12.66 9.07 -4.01
C LEU A 185 -12.19 8.13 -2.91
N VAL A 186 -11.73 6.95 -3.29
CA VAL A 186 -11.10 5.99 -2.38
C VAL A 186 -9.62 5.89 -2.73
N ALA A 187 -8.75 6.26 -1.78
CA ALA A 187 -7.31 6.17 -1.92
C ALA A 187 -6.77 4.91 -1.21
N ALA A 188 -5.90 4.16 -1.90
CA ALA A 188 -5.02 3.19 -1.27
C ALA A 188 -3.77 3.91 -0.74
N VAL A 189 -3.48 3.73 0.54
CA VAL A 189 -2.33 4.34 1.21
C VAL A 189 -1.43 3.21 1.74
N PRO A 190 -0.22 3.03 1.17
CA PRO A 190 0.74 2.07 1.70
C PRO A 190 1.18 2.46 3.11
N VAL A 191 1.29 1.48 4.00
CA VAL A 191 1.70 1.66 5.39
C VAL A 191 2.72 0.59 5.78
N SER A 192 3.74 1.00 6.54
CA SER A 192 4.75 0.08 7.06
C SER A 192 4.23 -0.68 8.28
N LEU A 193 4.44 -2.00 8.28
CA LEU A 193 4.14 -2.91 9.39
C LEU A 193 5.32 -3.05 10.37
N ARG A 194 6.46 -2.40 10.09
CA ARG A 194 7.65 -2.52 10.92
C ARG A 194 7.38 -1.97 12.32
N ARG A 195 7.44 -2.86 13.31
CA ARG A 195 7.30 -2.49 14.73
C ARG A 195 8.57 -1.77 15.17
N ARG A 196 8.45 -0.58 15.78
CA ARG A 196 9.62 0.15 16.32
C ARG A 196 10.23 -0.62 17.50
N ALA A 197 11.54 -0.89 17.40
CA ALA A 197 12.53 -1.34 18.39
C ALA A 197 12.15 -2.45 19.39
N GLY A 198 12.91 -3.55 19.37
CA GLY A 198 12.97 -4.55 20.46
C GLY A 198 12.54 -5.98 20.13
N ALA A 199 11.96 -6.23 18.96
CA ALA A 199 11.71 -7.58 18.45
C ALA A 199 12.65 -7.85 17.27
N GLU A 200 13.18 -9.08 17.16
CA GLU A 200 14.03 -9.51 16.05
C GLU A 200 13.47 -9.01 14.71
N ALA A 201 14.31 -8.34 13.92
CA ALA A 201 13.91 -7.80 12.63
C ALA A 201 13.51 -8.95 11.71
N VAL A 202 12.21 -9.18 11.54
CA VAL A 202 11.71 -10.21 10.64
C VAL A 202 12.07 -9.81 9.20
N PRO A 203 12.86 -10.61 8.46
CA PRO A 203 13.23 -10.28 7.08
C PRO A 203 12.01 -10.26 6.14
N GLY A 204 12.06 -9.41 5.11
CA GLY A 204 11.07 -9.37 4.01
C GLY A 204 10.25 -8.08 3.92
N ASN A 205 9.37 -8.01 2.91
CA ASN A 205 8.48 -6.88 2.68
C ASN A 205 7.43 -6.78 3.80
N GLN A 206 7.47 -5.68 4.55
CA GLN A 206 6.56 -5.40 5.66
C GLN A 206 5.66 -4.21 5.31
N VAL A 207 4.97 -4.30 4.18
CA VAL A 207 4.01 -3.29 3.72
C VAL A 207 2.61 -3.88 3.72
N SER A 208 1.67 -3.05 4.15
CA SER A 208 0.26 -3.27 3.89
C SER A 208 -0.34 -2.04 3.21
N ILE A 209 -1.60 -2.14 2.85
CA ILE A 209 -2.33 -1.05 2.20
C ILE A 209 -3.60 -0.82 3.04
N MET A 210 -3.75 0.40 3.53
CA MET A 210 -5.03 0.86 4.08
C MET A 210 -5.81 1.61 3.00
N THR A 211 -7.15 1.56 3.08
CA THR A 211 -8.02 2.38 2.24
C THR A 211 -8.60 3.52 3.07
N ALA A 212 -8.64 4.71 2.48
CA ALA A 212 -9.23 5.88 3.09
C ALA A 212 -10.09 6.63 2.07
N PRO A 213 -11.27 7.13 2.46
CA PRO A 213 -11.98 8.12 1.68
C PRO A 213 -11.11 9.38 1.52
N LEU A 214 -11.17 9.97 0.34
CA LEU A 214 -10.53 11.23 -0.01
C LEU A 214 -11.64 12.21 -0.35
N ALA A 215 -11.79 13.26 0.46
CA ALA A 215 -12.94 14.16 0.46
C ALA A 215 -13.01 15.13 -0.74
N THR A 216 -12.81 14.63 -1.96
CA THR A 216 -12.84 15.41 -3.21
C THR A 216 -14.19 16.05 -3.49
N HIS A 217 -15.29 15.46 -3.02
CA HIS A 217 -16.67 15.95 -3.17
C HIS A 217 -16.95 17.23 -2.36
N VAL A 218 -16.14 17.53 -1.33
CA VAL A 218 -16.32 18.68 -0.45
C VAL A 218 -15.72 19.94 -1.10
N PRO A 219 -16.48 21.03 -1.32
CA PRO A 219 -15.99 22.23 -1.99
C PRO A 219 -15.07 23.08 -1.11
N ASP A 220 -15.41 23.24 0.17
CA ASP A 220 -14.64 24.05 1.11
C ASP A 220 -13.32 23.36 1.48
N PRO A 221 -12.15 24.02 1.34
CA PRO A 221 -10.86 23.41 1.61
C PRO A 221 -10.61 23.14 3.10
N ALA A 222 -11.18 23.93 4.01
CA ALA A 222 -11.01 23.72 5.46
C ALA A 222 -11.84 22.51 5.93
N GLU A 223 -13.09 22.42 5.51
CA GLU A 223 -13.95 21.26 5.76
C GLU A 223 -13.35 19.98 5.14
N ARG A 224 -12.78 20.09 3.93
CA ARG A 224 -12.07 19.00 3.26
C ARG A 224 -10.89 18.51 4.09
N TYR A 225 -10.09 19.43 4.65
CA TYR A 225 -8.96 19.09 5.51
C TYR A 225 -9.42 18.31 6.75
N ASP A 226 -10.47 18.80 7.43
CA ASP A 226 -11.00 18.15 8.63
C ASP A 226 -11.59 16.76 8.36
N LEU A 227 -12.25 16.58 7.22
CA LEU A 227 -12.74 15.26 6.80
C LEU A 227 -11.59 14.30 6.49
N VAL A 228 -10.60 14.74 5.69
CA VAL A 228 -9.41 13.92 5.38
C VAL A 228 -8.69 13.48 6.65
N ARG A 229 -8.48 14.39 7.60
CA ARG A 229 -7.83 14.07 8.88
C ARG A 229 -8.64 13.02 9.66
N ARG A 230 -9.95 13.21 9.81
CA ARG A 230 -10.84 12.27 10.51
C ARG A 230 -10.83 10.89 9.85
N ASP A 231 -10.91 10.84 8.53
CA ASP A 231 -10.93 9.60 7.74
C ASP A 231 -9.60 8.86 7.81
N MET A 232 -8.48 9.58 7.75
CA MET A 232 -7.15 9.01 7.90
C MET A 232 -6.91 8.47 9.31
N ASP A 233 -7.34 9.18 10.34
CA ASP A 233 -7.27 8.70 11.72
C ASP A 233 -8.12 7.44 11.93
N LEU A 234 -9.30 7.39 11.31
CA LEU A 234 -10.16 6.21 11.33
C LEU A 234 -9.52 5.02 10.62
N ALA A 235 -8.96 5.25 9.42
CA ALA A 235 -8.24 4.23 8.65
C ALA A 235 -7.04 3.69 9.43
N LYS A 236 -6.23 4.58 10.05
CA LYS A 236 -5.09 4.20 10.90
C LYS A 236 -5.53 3.36 12.11
N ARG A 237 -6.57 3.79 12.85
CA ARG A 237 -7.08 3.03 14.01
C ARG A 237 -7.57 1.63 13.63
N ARG A 238 -8.30 1.51 12.52
CA ARG A 238 -8.71 0.20 12.00
C ARG A 238 -7.51 -0.67 11.67
N PHE A 239 -6.59 -0.11 10.90
CA PHE A 239 -5.38 -0.80 10.48
C PHE A 239 -4.54 -1.32 11.65
N THR A 240 -4.41 -0.52 12.72
CA THR A 240 -3.71 -0.97 13.95
C THR A 240 -4.44 -2.12 14.66
N GLY A 241 -5.76 -2.17 14.58
CA GLY A 241 -6.58 -3.22 15.17
C GLY A 241 -6.57 -4.55 14.41
N THR A 242 -6.30 -4.53 13.10
CA THR A 242 -6.36 -5.71 12.23
C THR A 242 -5.02 -6.36 11.90
N SER A 243 -3.98 -5.98 12.64
CA SER A 243 -2.59 -6.48 12.49
C SER A 243 -1.94 -6.17 11.14
N GLY A 244 -2.67 -5.56 10.18
CA GLY A 244 -2.22 -5.18 8.84
C GLY A 244 -1.62 -6.31 7.99
N GLY A 245 -1.64 -7.55 8.47
CA GLY A 245 -1.04 -8.73 7.85
C GLY A 245 -1.93 -9.41 6.80
N TRP A 246 -3.15 -8.93 6.58
CA TRP A 246 -4.10 -9.57 5.65
C TRP A 246 -3.55 -9.66 4.23
N VAL A 247 -2.78 -8.68 3.75
CA VAL A 247 -2.13 -8.72 2.43
C VAL A 247 -1.18 -9.92 2.34
N ARG A 248 -0.40 -10.17 3.40
CA ARG A 248 0.51 -11.31 3.49
C ARG A 248 -0.27 -12.62 3.59
N ASP A 249 -1.30 -12.67 4.43
CA ASP A 249 -2.07 -13.89 4.65
C ASP A 249 -2.88 -14.27 3.39
N MET A 250 -3.40 -13.28 2.65
CA MET A 250 -4.05 -13.47 1.35
C MET A 250 -3.10 -14.04 0.29
N SER A 251 -1.82 -13.62 0.31
CA SER A 251 -0.82 -14.18 -0.60
C SER A 251 -0.57 -15.68 -0.35
N GLY A 252 -0.86 -16.18 0.85
CA GLY A 252 -0.76 -17.58 1.23
C GLY A 252 -1.95 -18.45 0.83
N LEU A 253 -3.02 -17.87 0.27
CA LEU A 253 -4.22 -18.61 -0.15
C LEU A 253 -4.05 -19.30 -1.51
N LEU A 254 -3.22 -18.73 -2.40
CA LEU A 254 -3.01 -19.25 -3.74
C LEU A 254 -1.67 -19.99 -3.84
N PRO A 255 -1.67 -21.24 -4.34
CA PRO A 255 -0.43 -21.96 -4.64
C PRO A 255 0.45 -21.16 -5.62
N PRO A 256 1.77 -21.04 -5.37
CA PRO A 256 2.67 -20.26 -6.21
C PRO A 256 2.61 -20.56 -7.73
N PRO A 257 2.47 -21.83 -8.18
CA PRO A 257 2.43 -22.13 -9.61
C PRO A 257 1.24 -21.49 -10.34
N ILE A 258 0.11 -21.28 -9.64
CA ILE A 258 -1.12 -20.76 -10.24
C ILE A 258 -1.42 -19.32 -9.85
N ALA A 259 -0.81 -18.80 -8.78
CA ALA A 259 -1.06 -17.46 -8.26
C ALA A 259 -0.95 -16.38 -9.36
N GLY A 260 0.12 -16.39 -10.16
CA GLY A 260 0.32 -15.39 -11.21
C GLY A 260 -0.74 -15.43 -12.31
N ALA A 261 -1.21 -16.62 -12.70
CA ALA A 261 -2.26 -16.77 -13.70
C ALA A 261 -3.63 -16.34 -13.16
N VAL A 262 -3.96 -16.78 -11.94
CA VAL A 262 -5.21 -16.43 -11.25
C VAL A 262 -5.29 -14.91 -10.99
N THR A 263 -4.23 -14.29 -10.47
CA THR A 263 -4.19 -12.85 -10.24
C THR A 263 -4.34 -12.08 -11.55
N ARG A 264 -3.67 -12.50 -12.63
CA ARG A 264 -3.80 -11.87 -13.94
C ARG A 264 -5.23 -11.94 -14.46
N LEU A 265 -5.86 -13.11 -14.38
CA LEU A 265 -7.25 -13.30 -14.81
C LEU A 265 -8.20 -12.45 -13.99
N ALA A 266 -8.05 -12.44 -12.66
CA ALA A 266 -8.85 -11.62 -11.76
C ALA A 266 -8.74 -10.12 -12.09
N LEU A 267 -7.52 -9.61 -12.33
CA LEU A 267 -7.30 -8.20 -12.70
C LEU A 267 -7.89 -7.86 -14.08
N GLN A 268 -7.87 -8.80 -15.03
CA GLN A 268 -8.49 -8.62 -16.35
C GLN A 268 -10.02 -8.65 -16.29
N ALA A 269 -10.58 -9.47 -15.39
CA ALA A 269 -12.03 -9.58 -15.19
C ALA A 269 -12.60 -8.47 -14.30
N ALA A 270 -11.79 -7.84 -13.44
CA ALA A 270 -12.23 -6.84 -12.46
C ALA A 270 -13.09 -5.69 -13.06
N PRO A 271 -12.76 -5.10 -14.23
CA PRO A 271 -13.60 -4.10 -14.85
C PRO A 271 -14.99 -4.64 -15.25
N ALA A 272 -15.07 -5.91 -15.66
CA ALA A 272 -16.31 -6.55 -16.11
C ALA A 272 -17.28 -6.82 -14.97
N VAL A 273 -16.77 -7.01 -13.75
CA VAL A 273 -17.57 -7.21 -12.52
C VAL A 273 -17.78 -5.91 -11.72
N SER A 274 -17.45 -4.75 -12.30
CA SER A 274 -17.57 -3.43 -11.66
C SER A 274 -16.87 -3.30 -10.29
N LEU A 275 -15.89 -4.16 -10.02
CA LEU A 275 -15.11 -4.09 -8.78
C LEU A 275 -14.11 -2.95 -8.90
N ARG A 276 -14.37 -1.86 -8.18
CA ARG A 276 -13.51 -0.68 -8.10
C ARG A 276 -13.05 -0.50 -6.66
N PRO A 277 -11.99 -1.24 -6.25
CA PRO A 277 -11.53 -1.22 -4.87
C PRO A 277 -11.02 0.16 -4.44
N VAL A 278 -10.36 0.88 -5.36
CA VAL A 278 -9.78 2.21 -5.14
C VAL A 278 -9.79 3.01 -6.45
N ASN A 279 -9.70 4.33 -6.36
CA ASN A 279 -9.45 5.22 -7.51
C ASN A 279 -7.96 5.40 -7.79
N LEU A 280 -7.14 5.46 -6.73
CA LEU A 280 -5.73 5.81 -6.83
C LEU A 280 -4.92 5.30 -5.64
N ILE A 281 -3.60 5.37 -5.76
CA ILE A 281 -2.65 5.14 -4.68
C ILE A 281 -2.00 6.47 -4.33
N ILE A 282 -1.95 6.82 -3.05
CA ILE A 282 -1.19 7.96 -2.53
C ILE A 282 -0.16 7.43 -1.54
N SER A 283 1.12 7.76 -1.76
CA SER A 283 2.24 7.35 -0.92
C SER A 283 3.06 8.58 -0.55
N ASN A 284 3.61 8.61 0.67
CA ASN A 284 4.52 9.67 1.12
C ASN A 284 5.83 9.13 1.73
N VAL A 285 6.20 7.91 1.33
CA VAL A 285 7.44 7.24 1.71
C VAL A 285 8.55 7.64 0.76
#